data_AF-A0A257PFT7-F1
#
_entry.id   AF-A0A257PFT7-F1
#
_cell.length_a   1.000
_cell.length_b   1.000
_cell.length_c   1.000
_cell.angle_alpha   90.00
_cell.angle_beta   90.00
_cell.angle_gamma   90.00
#
_symmetry.space_group_name_H-M   'P 1'
#
loop_
_entity.id
_entity.type
_entity.pdbx_description
1 polymer ?
#
loop_
_entity_poly.entity_id
_entity_poly.type
_entity_poly.pdbx_seq_one_letter_code
_entity_poly.pdbx_strand_id
1 'polypeptide(L)'
;TLNSTSSNTVATTIRRATLQAFPAITAGKFIITSLRFFTEVITKAGRRSMDVYAELNYLETLRQNQNTVTYQEGNYSWSVVVDNIDIVWYQPSNRPEGGFDGIAVVTLKTATSGLIT
;
A
#
# COMPACT_ATOMS: atom_id res chain seq x y z
N THR A 1 -0.57 -44.92 55.33
CA THR A 1 -0.25 -45.77 54.17
C THR A 1 -0.55 -44.97 52.90
N LEU A 2 0.46 -44.58 52.13
CA LEU A 2 0.30 -43.71 50.95
C LEU A 2 0.33 -44.59 49.68
N ASN A 3 -0.75 -44.55 48.89
CA ASN A 3 -0.91 -45.27 47.63
C ASN A 3 -0.57 -44.35 46.44
N SER A 4 0.00 -44.93 45.38
CA SER A 4 0.50 -44.24 44.19
C SER A 4 -0.61 -44.07 43.13
N THR A 5 -0.54 -42.98 42.37
CA THR A 5 -1.31 -42.64 41.15
C THR A 5 -2.59 -41.79 41.31
N SER A 6 -2.44 -40.50 41.03
CA SER A 6 -3.42 -39.73 40.24
C SER A 6 -2.67 -38.71 39.39
N SER A 7 -2.19 -39.15 38.21
CA SER A 7 -1.55 -38.27 37.23
C SER A 7 -2.61 -37.61 36.36
N ASN A 8 -3.09 -36.42 36.76
CA ASN A 8 -3.93 -35.58 35.90
C ASN A 8 -3.04 -34.77 34.94
N THR A 9 -2.24 -35.45 34.12
CA THR A 9 -1.45 -34.79 33.08
C THR A 9 -2.38 -34.45 31.92
N VAL A 10 -3.12 -33.36 32.05
CA VAL A 10 -3.82 -32.74 30.91
C VAL A 10 -2.75 -32.29 29.92
N ALA A 11 -2.78 -32.82 28.69
CA ALA A 11 -1.87 -32.40 27.65
C ALA A 11 -2.11 -30.91 27.35
N THR A 12 -1.20 -30.05 27.81
CA THR A 12 -1.23 -28.63 27.50
C THR A 12 -0.82 -28.46 26.03
N THR A 13 -1.78 -28.28 25.15
CA THR A 13 -1.52 -27.97 23.74
C THR A 13 -0.93 -26.57 23.65
N ILE A 14 0.37 -26.46 23.33
CA ILE A 14 1.02 -25.18 23.06
C ILE A 14 0.49 -24.65 21.73
N ARG A 15 -0.34 -23.60 21.77
CA ARG A 15 -0.71 -22.83 20.57
C ARG A 15 0.36 -21.78 20.32
N ARG A 16 1.09 -21.92 19.21
CA ARG A 16 2.03 -20.89 18.74
C ARG A 16 1.24 -19.80 18.02
N ALA A 17 1.18 -18.61 18.60
CA ALA A 17 0.76 -17.41 17.88
C ALA A 17 1.99 -16.85 17.15
N THR A 18 2.00 -16.91 15.81
CA THR A 18 3.00 -16.21 15.02
C THR A 18 2.54 -14.78 14.81
N LEU A 19 3.23 -13.81 15.42
CA LEU A 19 3.07 -12.41 15.08
C LEU A 19 3.66 -12.21 13.68
N GLN A 20 2.83 -11.85 12.71
CA GLN A 20 3.30 -11.45 11.39
C GLN A 20 3.88 -10.03 11.52
N ALA A 21 5.18 -9.95 11.77
CA ALA A 21 5.90 -8.67 11.76
C ALA A 21 6.24 -8.33 10.30
N PHE A 22 5.65 -7.27 9.77
CA PHE A 22 6.08 -6.71 8.50
C PHE A 22 7.40 -5.95 8.74
N PRO A 23 8.49 -6.28 8.03
CA PRO A 23 9.75 -5.58 8.20
C PRO A 23 9.56 -4.09 7.89
N ALA A 24 9.77 -3.24 8.90
CA ALA A 24 9.71 -1.80 8.72
C ALA A 24 10.89 -1.37 7.83
N ILE A 25 10.58 -0.88 6.64
CA ILE A 25 11.58 -0.30 5.73
C ILE A 25 12.21 0.89 6.45
N THR A 26 13.44 0.73 6.95
CA THR A 26 14.07 1.67 7.90
C THR A 26 15.02 2.66 7.20
N ALA A 27 15.45 2.37 5.97
CA ALA A 27 16.28 3.27 5.17
C ALA A 27 15.79 3.30 3.72
N GLY A 28 15.50 4.49 3.20
CA GLY A 28 15.03 4.65 1.83
C GLY A 28 14.88 6.11 1.44
N LYS A 29 14.96 6.38 0.13
CA LYS A 29 14.63 7.68 -0.43
C LYS A 29 13.12 7.85 -0.40
N PHE A 30 12.66 9.03 0.01
CA PHE A 30 11.27 9.43 -0.17
C PHE A 30 11.09 10.01 -1.58
N ILE A 31 10.12 9.47 -2.30
CA ILE A 31 9.72 9.94 -3.63
C ILE A 31 8.31 10.49 -3.48
N ILE A 32 8.15 11.80 -3.68
CA ILE A 32 6.84 12.45 -3.66
C ILE A 32 6.41 12.65 -5.11
N THR A 33 5.28 12.06 -5.49
CA THR A 33 4.75 12.16 -6.84
C THR A 33 3.30 12.65 -6.82
N SER A 34 2.97 13.55 -7.73
CA SER A 34 1.60 14.03 -7.92
C SER A 34 0.91 13.21 -9.01
N LEU A 35 -0.04 12.38 -8.62
CA LEU A 35 -0.91 11.65 -9.52
C LEU A 35 -2.15 12.48 -9.84
N ARG A 36 -2.40 12.62 -11.13
CA ARG A 36 -3.52 13.40 -11.65
C ARG A 36 -4.71 12.48 -11.83
N PHE A 37 -5.74 12.68 -11.02
CA PHE A 37 -6.96 11.89 -11.07
C PHE A 37 -8.04 12.66 -11.82
N PHE A 38 -8.03 12.51 -13.14
CA PHE A 38 -9.05 13.03 -14.02
C PHE A 38 -9.85 11.91 -14.67
N THR A 39 -11.12 12.20 -14.94
CA THR A 39 -11.99 11.31 -15.69
C THR A 39 -11.48 11.03 -17.10
N GLU A 40 -10.64 11.90 -17.65
CA GLU A 40 -10.05 11.73 -18.97
C GLU A 40 -8.63 12.34 -19.02
N VAL A 41 -7.66 11.55 -19.47
CA VAL A 41 -6.29 12.01 -19.73
C VAL A 41 -5.99 11.83 -21.22
N ILE A 42 -5.55 12.91 -21.85
CA ILE A 42 -5.07 12.87 -23.24
C ILE A 42 -3.61 12.40 -23.22
N THR A 43 -3.38 11.23 -23.83
CA THR A 43 -2.04 10.66 -24.02
C THR A 43 -1.69 10.68 -25.51
N LYS A 44 -0.42 10.43 -25.85
CA LYS A 44 -0.01 10.23 -27.26
C LYS A 44 -0.76 9.08 -27.95
N ALA A 45 -1.29 8.13 -27.18
CA ALA A 45 -2.06 6.98 -27.66
C ALA A 45 -3.59 7.23 -27.67
N GLY A 46 -4.04 8.46 -27.42
CA GLY A 46 -5.45 8.84 -27.39
C GLY A 46 -5.96 9.18 -25.99
N ARG A 47 -7.28 9.29 -25.87
CA ARG A 47 -7.99 9.60 -24.62
C ARG A 47 -8.18 8.32 -23.80
N ARG A 48 -7.65 8.29 -22.58
CA ARG A 48 -7.98 7.25 -21.59
C ARG A 48 -8.89 7.85 -20.54
N SER A 49 -10.04 7.22 -20.34
CA SER A 49 -10.85 7.49 -19.16
C SER A 49 -10.32 6.71 -17.97
N MET A 50 -10.37 7.31 -16.79
CA MET A 50 -9.89 6.71 -15.54
C MET A 50 -10.91 6.95 -14.44
N ASP A 51 -11.10 5.95 -13.59
CA ASP A 51 -11.98 6.06 -12.43
C ASP A 51 -11.18 6.55 -11.23
N VAL A 52 -11.35 7.83 -10.88
CA VAL A 52 -10.65 8.49 -9.77
C VAL A 52 -10.82 7.74 -8.44
N TYR A 53 -12.01 7.24 -8.15
CA TYR A 53 -12.28 6.58 -6.87
C TYR A 53 -11.74 5.14 -6.84
N ALA A 54 -11.80 4.42 -7.96
CA ALA A 54 -11.21 3.09 -8.06
C ALA A 54 -9.67 3.15 -7.94
N GLU A 55 -9.04 4.15 -8.58
CA GLU A 55 -7.59 4.38 -8.47
C GLU A 55 -7.18 4.78 -7.05
N LEU A 56 -7.97 5.65 -6.38
CA LEU A 56 -7.73 5.99 -4.98
C LEU A 56 -7.84 4.76 -4.07
N ASN A 57 -8.86 3.92 -4.26
CA ASN A 57 -9.03 2.70 -3.50
C ASN A 57 -7.89 1.70 -3.74
N TYR A 58 -7.38 1.62 -4.96
CA TYR A 58 -6.19 0.83 -5.28
C TYR A 58 -4.96 1.32 -4.50
N LEU A 59 -4.69 2.63 -4.51
CA LEU A 59 -3.57 3.20 -3.74
C LEU A 59 -3.72 2.98 -2.23
N GLU A 60 -4.92 3.13 -1.68
CA GLU A 60 -5.18 2.84 -0.27
C GLU A 60 -4.94 1.37 0.07
N THR A 61 -5.34 0.46 -0.82
CA THR A 61 -5.08 -0.98 -0.65
C THR A 61 -3.57 -1.28 -0.66
N LEU A 62 -2.80 -0.59 -1.51
CA LEU A 62 -1.34 -0.71 -1.53
C LEU A 62 -0.72 -0.20 -0.23
N ARG A 63 -1.20 0.94 0.29
CA ARG A 63 -0.74 1.54 1.55
C ARG A 63 -1.05 0.64 2.74
N GLN A 64 -2.27 0.12 2.84
CA GLN A 64 -2.70 -0.73 3.96
C GLN A 64 -1.95 -2.05 4.01
N ASN A 65 -1.74 -2.69 2.85
CA ASN A 65 -1.03 -3.96 2.77
C ASN A 65 0.50 -3.82 2.77
N GLN A 66 1.01 -2.58 2.70
CA GLN A 66 2.45 -2.31 2.51
C GLN A 66 3.01 -3.07 1.30
N ASN A 67 2.22 -3.16 0.23
CA ASN A 67 2.59 -3.89 -0.97
C ASN A 67 3.70 -3.16 -1.72
N THR A 68 4.74 -3.89 -2.06
CA THR A 68 5.85 -3.39 -2.88
C THR A 68 5.42 -3.27 -4.33
N VAL A 69 5.55 -2.07 -4.89
CA VAL A 69 5.25 -1.73 -6.29
C VAL A 69 6.45 -1.10 -6.97
N THR A 70 6.54 -1.23 -8.29
CA THR A 70 7.61 -0.60 -9.06
C THR A 70 7.20 0.81 -9.46
N TYR A 71 7.94 1.82 -8.98
CA TYR A 71 7.86 3.17 -9.50
C TYR A 71 8.86 3.33 -10.65
N GLN A 72 8.38 3.76 -11.81
CA GLN A 72 9.20 3.96 -13.01
C GLN A 72 9.04 5.38 -13.53
N GLU A 73 10.17 6.07 -13.72
CA GLU A 73 10.25 7.39 -14.33
C GLU A 73 11.29 7.36 -15.46
N GLY A 74 10.79 7.27 -16.70
CA GLY A 74 11.64 7.08 -17.88
C GLY A 74 12.46 5.79 -17.80
N ASN A 75 13.79 5.94 -17.82
CA ASN A 75 14.74 4.82 -17.72
C ASN A 75 15.06 4.40 -16.29
N TYR A 76 14.61 5.16 -15.28
CA TYR A 76 14.86 4.82 -13.88
C TYR A 76 13.68 4.07 -13.30
N SER A 77 13.96 2.99 -12.56
CA SER A 77 12.95 2.23 -11.84
C SER A 77 13.41 1.92 -10.43
N TRP A 78 12.47 1.97 -9.49
CA TRP A 78 12.71 1.67 -8.08
C TRP A 78 11.57 0.84 -7.51
N SER A 79 11.93 -0.09 -6.63
CA SER A 79 10.97 -0.81 -5.80
C SER A 79 10.55 0.09 -4.64
N VAL A 80 9.26 0.38 -4.50
CA VAL A 80 8.73 1.32 -3.51
C VAL A 80 7.49 0.78 -2.81
N VAL A 81 7.21 1.30 -1.62
CA VAL A 81 5.93 1.13 -0.92
C VAL A 81 5.24 2.48 -0.80
N VAL A 82 3.91 2.46 -0.70
CA VAL A 82 3.11 3.66 -0.46
C VAL A 82 3.08 3.96 1.04
N ASP A 83 3.55 5.13 1.43
CA ASP A 83 3.62 5.57 2.83
C ASP A 83 2.42 6.46 3.19
N ASN A 84 2.23 7.54 2.43
CA ASN A 84 1.11 8.46 2.62
C ASN A 84 0.44 8.84 1.30
N ILE A 85 -0.85 9.17 1.38
CA ILE A 85 -1.68 9.64 0.27
C ILE A 85 -2.45 10.87 0.74
N ASP A 86 -2.13 12.03 0.18
CA ASP A 86 -2.85 13.27 0.42
C ASP A 86 -3.59 13.70 -0.85
N ILE A 87 -4.91 13.89 -0.78
CA ILE A 87 -5.70 14.27 -1.96
C ILE A 87 -6.21 15.71 -1.86
N VAL A 88 -6.01 16.46 -2.94
CA VAL A 88 -6.54 17.81 -3.11
C VAL A 88 -7.64 17.79 -4.16
N TRP A 89 -8.88 17.90 -3.71
CA TRP A 89 -10.05 18.06 -4.56
C TRP A 89 -10.15 19.51 -5.01
N TYR A 90 -10.30 19.76 -6.31
CA TYR A 90 -10.29 21.14 -6.81
C TYR A 90 -11.34 21.45 -7.88
N GLN A 91 -11.91 20.44 -8.56
CA GLN A 91 -12.95 20.67 -9.55
C GLN A 91 -14.08 19.63 -9.44
N PRO A 92 -15.33 19.99 -9.77
CA PRO A 92 -16.41 19.01 -9.91
C PRO A 92 -16.10 18.04 -11.05
N SER A 93 -16.44 16.78 -10.87
CA SER A 93 -16.29 15.72 -11.87
C SER A 93 -17.48 15.72 -12.82
N ASN A 94 -17.25 15.36 -14.10
CA ASN A 94 -18.31 15.21 -15.11
C ASN A 94 -19.02 13.83 -15.05
N ARG A 95 -18.89 13.11 -13.93
CA ARG A 95 -19.46 11.77 -13.75
C ARG A 95 -20.98 11.82 -13.56
N PRO A 96 -21.74 10.83 -14.07
CA PRO A 96 -23.20 10.77 -13.88
C PRO A 96 -23.62 10.69 -12.41
N GLU A 97 -22.78 10.05 -11.58
CA GLU A 97 -23.00 9.87 -10.14
C GLU A 97 -22.56 11.10 -9.32
N GLY A 98 -22.00 12.13 -9.98
CA GLY A 98 -21.36 13.27 -9.33
C GLY A 98 -19.97 12.94 -8.77
N GLY A 99 -19.34 13.94 -8.16
CA GLY A 99 -18.03 13.79 -7.52
C GLY A 99 -17.09 14.97 -7.77
N PHE A 100 -15.84 14.81 -7.34
CA PHE A 100 -14.78 15.78 -7.58
C PHE A 100 -13.61 15.09 -8.25
N ASP A 101 -12.93 15.83 -9.13
CA ASP A 101 -11.61 15.46 -9.60
C ASP A 101 -10.56 16.18 -8.76
N GLY A 102 -9.36 15.60 -8.71
CA GLY A 102 -8.32 16.06 -7.82
C GLY A 102 -6.93 15.64 -8.24
N ILE A 103 -5.97 16.08 -7.44
CA ILE A 103 -4.58 15.64 -7.52
C ILE A 103 -4.29 14.90 -6.22
N ALA A 104 -3.83 13.65 -6.35
CA ALA A 104 -3.32 12.89 -5.23
C ALA A 104 -1.81 13.03 -5.16
N VAL A 105 -1.31 13.58 -4.07
CA VAL A 105 0.09 13.61 -3.72
C VAL A 105 0.40 12.33 -2.96
N VAL A 106 1.21 11.47 -3.57
CA VAL A 106 1.59 10.18 -2.99
C VAL A 106 3.04 10.27 -2.54
N THR A 107 3.26 9.94 -1.27
CA THR A 107 4.60 9.79 -0.71
C THR A 107 4.96 8.31 -0.74
N LEU A 108 6.01 8.00 -1.49
CA LEU A 108 6.53 6.65 -1.68
C LEU A 108 7.87 6.52 -0.95
N LYS A 109 8.14 5.35 -0.39
CA LYS A 109 9.43 5.03 0.23
C LYS A 109 10.07 3.88 -0.51
N THR A 110 11.35 4.00 -0.86
CA THR A 110 12.07 2.90 -1.52
C THR A 110 12.14 1.69 -0.60
N ALA A 111 11.68 0.54 -1.10
CA ALA A 111 11.77 -0.76 -0.44
C ALA A 111 13.17 -1.33 -0.65
N THR A 112 14.18 -0.65 -0.10
CA THR A 112 15.49 -1.27 0.04
C THR A 112 15.42 -2.16 1.27
N SER A 113 15.24 -3.46 1.05
CA SER A 113 15.54 -4.46 2.07
C SER A 113 16.97 -4.20 2.55
N GLY A 114 17.17 -4.04 3.85
CA GLY A 114 18.47 -3.77 4.46
C GLY A 114 19.51 -4.89 4.31
N LEU A 115 19.39 -5.75 3.31
CA LEU A 115 20.44 -6.68 2.92
C LEU A 115 21.32 -6.03 1.86
N ILE A 116 22.30 -5.27 2.34
CA ILE A 116 23.51 -4.99 1.58
C ILE A 116 24.15 -6.37 1.31
N THR A 117 24.16 -6.81 0.06
CA THR A 117 24.94 -7.99 -0.35
C THR A 117 26.30 -7.53 -0.82
#